data_AF-A0A819N2B0-F1
#
_entry.id   AF-A0A819N2B0-F1
#
_cell.length_a   1.000
_cell.length_b   1.000
_cell.length_c   1.000
_cell.angle_alpha   90.00
_cell.angle_beta   90.00
_cell.angle_gamma   90.00
#
_symmetry.space_group_name_H-M   'P 1'
#
loop_
_entity.id
_entity.type
_entity.pdbx_description
1 polymer ?
#
loop_
_entity_poly.entity_id
_entity_poly.type
_entity_poly.pdbx_seq_one_letter_code
_entity_poly.pdbx_strand_id
1 'polypeptide(L)'
;LALITTTSIHGKSIQYDRLKQLKFIGYTKGFGTSHISASFMDKVREYLKVNNPEVLTRKQSKWQLLKFVAQKLNIDSSQLFYHGDQRGIYYGWTGTNANEFLLKTKMNFVQDKLQSVESTASFWKQRWAKQRATHLNKIGSAGCNFSEASSGNTSVIIVQFTAVGTIFDNADLTFINGKLVTKTEIGYFLTISNKITLQQYSTIQIGWTRTQVTQFIGNTGSTASEASC
;
A
#
# COMPACT_ATOMS: atom_id res chain seq x y z
N LEU A 1 -18.23 -27.03 0.30
CA LEU A 1 -16.88 -26.69 -0.24
C LEU A 1 -15.85 -27.28 0.71
N ALA A 2 -15.00 -28.23 0.28
CA ALA A 2 -14.08 -28.97 1.18
C ALA A 2 -12.65 -28.41 1.24
N LEU A 3 -12.21 -27.72 0.20
CA LEU A 3 -10.87 -27.13 0.08
C LEU A 3 -10.98 -25.76 -0.58
N ILE A 4 -10.20 -24.81 -0.08
CA ILE A 4 -9.96 -23.52 -0.75
C ILE A 4 -8.52 -23.55 -1.25
N THR A 5 -8.32 -23.15 -2.50
CA THR A 5 -6.99 -22.87 -3.06
C THR A 5 -6.92 -21.43 -3.49
N THR A 6 -5.76 -20.81 -3.29
CA THR A 6 -5.52 -19.44 -3.75
C THR A 6 -4.08 -19.29 -4.19
N THR A 7 -3.82 -18.26 -4.98
CA THR A 7 -2.47 -17.89 -5.40
C THR A 7 -2.17 -16.45 -5.02
N SER A 8 -0.91 -16.20 -4.69
CA SER A 8 -0.37 -14.86 -4.53
C SER A 8 0.15 -14.33 -5.85
N ILE A 9 0.30 -13.00 -5.94
CA ILE A 9 0.72 -12.34 -7.18
C ILE A 9 2.24 -12.48 -7.39
N HIS A 10 3.03 -12.34 -6.33
CA HIS A 10 4.50 -12.34 -6.38
C HIS A 10 5.09 -13.33 -5.39
N GLY A 11 5.31 -14.59 -5.80
CA GLY A 11 5.94 -15.59 -4.92
C GLY A 11 5.19 -15.77 -3.60
N LYS A 12 5.90 -15.99 -2.49
CA LYS A 12 5.27 -16.22 -1.18
C LYS A 12 4.70 -14.90 -0.61
N SER A 13 3.40 -14.88 -0.30
CA SER A 13 2.71 -13.70 0.25
C SER A 13 2.74 -13.67 1.77
N ILE A 14 3.27 -12.56 2.30
CA ILE A 14 3.20 -12.24 3.74
C ILE A 14 1.75 -12.13 4.23
N GLN A 15 0.81 -11.74 3.36
CA GLN A 15 -0.61 -11.64 3.73
C GLN A 15 -1.19 -13.03 4.04
N TYR A 16 -0.90 -14.02 3.20
CA TYR A 16 -1.38 -15.38 3.38
C TYR A 16 -0.63 -16.14 4.47
N ASP A 17 0.67 -15.88 4.64
CA ASP A 17 1.46 -16.45 5.75
C ASP A 17 0.92 -16.06 7.13
N ARG A 18 0.21 -14.93 7.23
CA ARG A 18 -0.45 -14.48 8.48
C ARG A 18 -1.78 -15.17 8.76
N LEU A 19 -2.37 -15.86 7.79
CA LEU A 19 -3.63 -16.58 7.93
C LEU A 19 -3.34 -18.03 8.30
N LYS A 20 -3.62 -18.41 9.56
CA LYS A 20 -3.36 -19.77 10.08
C LYS A 20 -4.10 -20.87 9.30
N GLN A 21 -5.19 -20.51 8.64
CA GLN A 21 -6.06 -21.41 7.89
C GLN A 21 -5.50 -21.76 6.51
N LEU A 22 -4.57 -20.96 5.97
CA LEU A 22 -3.94 -21.20 4.69
C LEU A 22 -2.52 -21.73 4.90
N LYS A 23 -2.19 -22.81 4.18
CA LYS A 23 -0.86 -23.41 4.15
C LYS A 23 -0.25 -23.25 2.77
N PHE A 24 1.00 -22.83 2.75
CA PHE A 24 1.80 -22.78 1.53
C PHE A 24 2.13 -24.21 1.06
N ILE A 25 1.99 -24.48 -0.24
CA ILE A 25 2.33 -25.78 -0.84
C ILE A 25 3.48 -25.70 -1.86
N GLY A 26 3.69 -24.55 -2.49
CA GLY A 26 4.73 -24.40 -3.50
C GLY A 26 4.46 -23.25 -4.45
N TYR A 27 5.11 -23.30 -5.61
CA TYR A 27 5.07 -22.24 -6.60
C TYR A 27 4.45 -22.73 -7.93
N THR A 28 3.80 -21.83 -8.66
CA THR A 28 3.42 -22.07 -10.06
C THR A 28 4.66 -22.05 -10.95
N LYS A 29 4.55 -22.62 -12.16
CA LYS A 29 5.63 -22.64 -13.15
C LYS A 29 5.89 -21.30 -13.87
N GLY A 30 5.16 -20.22 -13.56
CA GLY A 30 5.37 -18.90 -14.19
C GLY A 30 4.75 -18.72 -15.59
N PHE A 31 3.59 -19.34 -15.83
CA PHE A 31 2.80 -19.14 -17.05
C PHE A 31 1.63 -18.18 -16.80
N GLY A 32 1.36 -17.28 -17.75
CA GLY A 32 0.30 -16.29 -17.62
C GLY A 32 0.18 -15.35 -18.83
N THR A 33 -0.65 -14.32 -18.66
CA THR A 33 -0.86 -13.27 -19.69
C THR A 33 -0.66 -11.86 -19.15
N SER A 34 -0.11 -11.74 -17.94
CA SER A 34 0.08 -10.45 -17.25
C SER A 34 1.11 -9.56 -17.94
N HIS A 35 2.16 -10.16 -18.52
CA HIS A 35 3.21 -9.46 -19.27
C HIS A 35 2.78 -8.99 -20.66
N ILE A 36 1.68 -9.55 -21.19
CA ILE A 36 1.22 -9.24 -22.54
C ILE A 36 0.54 -7.87 -22.53
N SER A 37 0.93 -6.95 -23.39
CA SER A 37 0.34 -5.60 -23.41
C SER A 37 -1.09 -5.60 -23.97
N ALA A 38 -1.84 -4.51 -23.70
CA ALA A 38 -3.13 -4.27 -24.35
C ALA A 38 -2.95 -4.05 -25.87
N SER A 39 -1.95 -3.26 -26.26
CA SER A 39 -1.65 -2.99 -27.68
C SER A 39 -1.36 -4.25 -28.49
N PHE A 40 -0.71 -5.25 -27.89
CA PHE A 40 -0.52 -6.55 -28.56
C PHE A 40 -1.84 -7.29 -28.74
N MET A 41 -2.72 -7.26 -27.73
CA MET A 41 -4.05 -7.85 -27.85
C MET A 41 -4.92 -7.17 -28.90
N ASP A 42 -4.73 -5.89 -29.14
CA ASP A 42 -5.47 -5.17 -30.19
C ASP A 42 -5.07 -5.69 -31.58
N LYS A 43 -3.77 -5.90 -31.82
CA LYS A 43 -3.28 -6.57 -33.05
C LYS A 43 -3.82 -8.01 -33.20
N VAL A 44 -3.87 -8.77 -32.10
CA VAL A 44 -4.46 -10.12 -32.09
C VAL A 44 -5.94 -10.06 -32.49
N ARG A 45 -6.69 -9.07 -31.99
CA ARG A 45 -8.10 -8.89 -32.36
C ARG A 45 -8.25 -8.43 -33.80
N GLU A 46 -7.41 -7.54 -34.30
CA GLU A 46 -7.41 -7.11 -35.71
C GLU A 46 -7.18 -8.30 -36.65
N TYR A 47 -6.18 -9.13 -36.35
CA TYR A 47 -5.94 -10.37 -37.09
C TYR A 47 -7.16 -11.29 -37.09
N LEU A 48 -7.79 -11.49 -35.92
CA LEU A 48 -8.97 -12.36 -35.78
C LEU A 48 -10.19 -11.79 -36.50
N LYS A 49 -10.39 -10.46 -36.55
CA LYS A 49 -11.51 -9.86 -37.29
C LYS A 49 -11.50 -10.23 -38.77
N VAL A 50 -10.31 -10.33 -39.37
CA VAL A 50 -10.15 -10.62 -40.80
C VAL A 50 -10.20 -12.13 -41.06
N ASN A 51 -9.54 -12.94 -40.23
CA ASN A 51 -9.31 -14.36 -40.52
C ASN A 51 -10.31 -15.31 -39.84
N ASN A 52 -10.81 -14.93 -38.66
CA ASN A 52 -11.69 -15.76 -37.82
C ASN A 52 -12.66 -14.90 -36.98
N PRO A 53 -13.52 -14.08 -37.63
CA PRO A 53 -14.41 -13.15 -36.93
C PRO A 53 -15.37 -13.85 -35.95
N GLU A 54 -15.72 -15.11 -36.22
CA GLU A 54 -16.57 -15.94 -35.38
C GLU A 54 -16.02 -16.13 -33.96
N VAL A 55 -14.70 -16.13 -33.78
CA VAL A 55 -14.05 -16.30 -32.47
C VAL A 55 -14.32 -15.10 -31.56
N LEU A 56 -14.46 -13.90 -32.14
CA LEU A 56 -14.68 -12.66 -31.41
C LEU A 56 -16.14 -12.43 -31.00
N THR A 57 -17.07 -13.22 -31.54
CA THR A 57 -18.51 -13.12 -31.19
C THR A 57 -18.80 -13.57 -29.76
N ARG A 58 -17.90 -14.33 -29.14
CA ARG A 58 -18.05 -14.86 -27.78
C ARG A 58 -17.09 -14.15 -26.82
N LYS A 59 -17.52 -14.00 -25.56
CA LYS A 59 -16.64 -13.50 -24.49
C LYS A 59 -15.54 -14.52 -24.21
N GLN A 60 -14.35 -14.26 -24.74
CA GLN A 60 -13.16 -15.09 -24.51
C GLN A 60 -12.15 -14.39 -23.63
N SER A 61 -11.45 -15.18 -22.81
CA SER A 61 -10.31 -14.69 -22.03
C SER A 61 -9.12 -14.40 -22.95
N LYS A 62 -8.22 -13.53 -22.47
CA LYS A 62 -6.95 -13.21 -23.14
C LYS A 62 -6.15 -14.47 -23.52
N TRP A 63 -6.08 -15.43 -22.60
CA TRP A 63 -5.40 -16.71 -22.81
C TRP A 63 -5.98 -17.52 -23.97
N GLN A 64 -7.31 -17.59 -24.07
CA GLN A 64 -7.99 -18.36 -25.12
C GLN A 64 -7.73 -17.77 -26.51
N LEU A 65 -7.85 -16.46 -26.67
CA LEU A 65 -7.60 -15.76 -27.93
C LEU A 65 -6.15 -15.95 -28.40
N LEU A 66 -5.19 -15.78 -27.50
CA LEU A 66 -3.77 -15.95 -27.79
C LEU A 66 -3.43 -17.39 -28.16
N LYS A 67 -4.00 -18.37 -27.45
CA LYS A 67 -3.78 -19.78 -27.75
C LYS A 67 -4.32 -20.14 -29.14
N PHE A 68 -5.48 -19.61 -29.50
CA PHE A 68 -6.08 -19.82 -30.81
C PHE A 68 -5.20 -19.23 -31.92
N VAL A 69 -4.75 -17.97 -31.78
CA VAL A 69 -3.88 -17.34 -32.78
C VAL A 69 -2.52 -18.04 -32.87
N ALA A 70 -1.93 -18.43 -31.74
CA ALA A 70 -0.69 -19.20 -31.74
C ALA A 70 -0.82 -20.50 -32.53
N GLN A 71 -1.94 -21.22 -32.38
CA GLN A 71 -2.23 -22.43 -33.16
C GLN A 71 -2.36 -22.14 -34.66
N LYS A 72 -3.05 -21.06 -35.05
CA LYS A 72 -3.22 -20.67 -36.46
C LYS A 72 -1.92 -20.25 -37.13
N LEU A 73 -1.03 -19.61 -36.38
CA LEU A 73 0.28 -19.16 -36.85
C LEU A 73 1.38 -20.21 -36.66
N ASN A 74 1.04 -21.41 -36.17
CA ASN A 74 1.98 -22.48 -35.85
C ASN A 74 3.13 -22.03 -34.91
N ILE A 75 2.80 -21.20 -33.92
CA ILE A 75 3.71 -20.71 -32.89
C ILE A 75 3.55 -21.58 -31.64
N ASP A 76 4.67 -21.96 -31.02
CA ASP A 76 4.62 -22.61 -29.72
C ASP A 76 4.06 -21.65 -28.65
N SER A 77 2.83 -21.95 -28.23
CA SER A 77 2.14 -21.20 -27.18
C SER A 77 2.90 -21.16 -25.85
N SER A 78 3.79 -22.12 -25.57
CA SER A 78 4.57 -22.14 -24.33
C SER A 78 5.47 -20.90 -24.22
N GLN A 79 6.07 -20.48 -25.34
CA GLN A 79 6.95 -19.30 -25.40
C GLN A 79 6.18 -17.99 -25.25
N LEU A 80 4.94 -17.95 -25.71
CA LEU A 80 4.08 -16.77 -25.59
C LEU A 80 3.65 -16.52 -24.14
N PHE A 81 3.42 -17.59 -23.40
CA PHE A 81 2.80 -17.55 -22.08
C PHE A 81 3.78 -17.64 -20.92
N TYR A 82 4.99 -18.15 -21.15
CA TYR A 82 6.01 -18.23 -20.12
C TYR A 82 6.63 -16.85 -19.87
N HIS A 83 6.53 -16.36 -18.63
CA HIS A 83 7.15 -15.11 -18.20
C HIS A 83 8.01 -15.29 -16.93
N GLY A 84 8.07 -16.51 -16.38
CA GLY A 84 8.91 -16.83 -15.22
C GLY A 84 8.37 -16.36 -13.86
N ASP A 85 7.37 -15.45 -13.81
CA ASP A 85 6.86 -14.99 -12.51
C ASP A 85 6.05 -16.07 -11.80
N GLN A 86 6.69 -16.67 -10.81
CA GLN A 86 6.11 -17.73 -10.02
C GLN A 86 5.17 -17.17 -8.94
N ARG A 87 3.97 -17.75 -8.87
CA ARG A 87 2.96 -17.42 -7.87
C ARG A 87 3.01 -18.42 -6.74
N GLY A 88 2.97 -17.95 -5.49
CA GLY A 88 2.84 -18.85 -4.34
C GLY A 88 1.46 -19.48 -4.32
N ILE A 89 1.40 -20.80 -4.15
CA ILE A 89 0.17 -21.59 -4.07
C ILE A 89 -0.10 -21.88 -2.60
N TYR A 90 -1.35 -21.63 -2.21
CA TYR A 90 -1.84 -21.85 -0.86
C TYR A 90 -3.11 -22.69 -0.90
N TYR A 91 -3.30 -23.48 0.14
CA TYR A 91 -4.51 -24.27 0.32
C TYR A 91 -5.00 -24.20 1.77
N GLY A 92 -6.31 -24.32 1.98
CA GLY A 92 -6.93 -24.35 3.29
C GLY A 92 -8.07 -25.35 3.34
N TRP A 93 -8.05 -26.19 4.38
CA TRP A 93 -9.12 -27.14 4.64
C TRP A 93 -10.30 -26.43 5.31
N THR A 94 -11.51 -26.65 4.80
CA THR A 94 -12.74 -26.08 5.37
C THR A 94 -13.42 -27.02 6.37
N GLY A 95 -12.94 -28.26 6.48
CA GLY A 95 -13.44 -29.28 7.40
C GLY A 95 -12.32 -30.12 8.02
N THR A 96 -12.61 -30.78 9.14
CA THR A 96 -11.73 -31.77 9.78
C THR A 96 -11.48 -32.97 8.89
N ASN A 97 -12.51 -33.50 8.26
CA ASN A 97 -12.44 -34.67 7.38
C ASN A 97 -12.32 -34.33 5.88
N ALA A 98 -11.99 -33.08 5.54
CA ALA A 98 -11.96 -32.60 4.15
C ALA A 98 -11.03 -33.43 3.24
N ASN A 99 -9.88 -33.84 3.73
CA ASN A 99 -8.92 -34.65 2.96
C ASN A 99 -9.48 -36.04 2.64
N GLU A 100 -10.00 -36.73 3.66
CA GLU A 100 -10.60 -38.08 3.53
C GLU A 100 -11.84 -38.06 2.62
N PHE A 101 -12.62 -36.98 2.69
CA PHE A 101 -13.76 -36.76 1.80
C PHE A 101 -13.33 -36.61 0.34
N LEU A 102 -12.31 -35.80 0.05
CA LEU A 102 -11.81 -35.63 -1.32
C LEU A 102 -11.14 -36.89 -1.88
N LEU A 103 -10.51 -37.69 -1.02
CA LEU A 103 -9.92 -38.99 -1.37
C LEU A 103 -10.96 -40.13 -1.45
N LYS A 104 -12.25 -39.84 -1.25
CA LYS A 104 -13.36 -40.80 -1.27
C LYS A 104 -13.23 -41.93 -0.23
N THR A 105 -12.46 -41.72 0.84
CA THR A 105 -12.32 -42.67 1.95
C THR A 105 -13.48 -42.54 2.94
N LYS A 106 -14.09 -41.36 3.04
CA LYS A 106 -15.35 -41.13 3.75
C LYS A 106 -16.33 -40.40 2.85
N MET A 107 -17.59 -40.85 2.85
CA MET A 107 -18.63 -40.30 1.96
C MET A 107 -19.29 -39.03 2.50
N ASN A 108 -19.26 -38.80 3.81
CA ASN A 108 -19.90 -37.66 4.45
C ASN A 108 -18.88 -36.55 4.71
N PHE A 109 -19.19 -35.31 4.33
CA PHE A 109 -18.35 -34.14 4.58
C PHE A 109 -18.85 -33.34 5.78
N VAL A 110 -17.95 -32.96 6.68
CA VAL A 110 -18.24 -32.11 7.84
C VAL A 110 -17.47 -30.80 7.70
N GLN A 111 -18.20 -29.68 7.65
CA GLN A 111 -17.64 -28.35 7.45
C GLN A 111 -17.60 -27.58 8.79
N ASP A 112 -16.56 -27.79 9.58
CA ASP A 112 -16.42 -27.31 10.95
C ASP A 112 -15.25 -26.35 11.18
N LYS A 113 -14.35 -26.16 10.20
CA LYS A 113 -13.17 -25.28 10.34
C LYS A 113 -13.39 -23.84 9.90
N LEU A 114 -14.53 -23.54 9.28
CA LEU A 114 -14.84 -22.17 8.89
C LEU A 114 -15.26 -21.35 10.10
N GLN A 115 -14.54 -20.26 10.34
CA GLN A 115 -14.94 -19.25 11.31
C GLN A 115 -16.07 -18.39 10.73
N SER A 116 -16.93 -17.87 11.61
CA SER A 116 -17.91 -16.87 11.19
C SER A 116 -17.21 -15.60 10.68
N VAL A 117 -17.91 -14.87 9.81
CA VAL A 117 -17.44 -13.56 9.30
C VAL A 117 -17.18 -12.60 10.47
N GLU A 118 -18.07 -12.60 11.46
CA GLU A 118 -17.94 -11.76 12.66
C GLU A 118 -16.70 -12.12 13.50
N SER A 119 -16.43 -13.41 13.70
CA SER A 119 -15.25 -13.86 14.43
C SER A 119 -13.96 -13.45 13.70
N THR A 120 -13.94 -13.63 12.37
CA THR A 120 -12.81 -13.24 11.52
C THR A 120 -12.59 -11.72 11.55
N ALA A 121 -13.65 -10.94 11.43
CA ALA A 121 -13.61 -9.48 11.49
C ALA A 121 -13.17 -8.99 12.87
N SER A 122 -13.64 -9.61 13.94
CA SER A 122 -13.27 -9.27 15.32
C SER A 122 -11.81 -9.58 15.61
N PHE A 123 -11.33 -10.76 15.19
CA PHE A 123 -9.91 -11.12 15.24
C PHE A 123 -9.06 -10.09 14.49
N TRP A 124 -9.49 -9.71 13.28
CA TRP A 124 -8.78 -8.72 12.49
C TRP A 124 -8.73 -7.36 13.20
N LYS A 125 -9.86 -6.88 13.71
CA LYS A 125 -9.95 -5.61 14.44
C LYS A 125 -9.04 -5.59 15.66
N GLN A 126 -9.05 -6.65 16.46
CA GLN A 126 -8.23 -6.74 17.67
C GLN A 126 -6.74 -6.80 17.35
N ARG A 127 -6.34 -7.64 16.40
CA ARG A 127 -4.92 -7.85 16.09
C ARG A 127 -4.30 -6.71 15.30
N TRP A 128 -5.06 -6.08 14.40
CA TRP A 128 -4.50 -5.15 13.43
C TRP A 128 -5.06 -3.75 13.53
N ALA A 129 -6.38 -3.58 13.65
CA ALA A 129 -6.99 -2.25 13.65
C ALA A 129 -6.67 -1.49 14.95
N LYS A 130 -6.87 -2.14 16.11
CA LYS A 130 -6.56 -1.54 17.42
C LYS A 130 -5.09 -1.18 17.55
N GLN A 131 -4.19 -2.09 17.16
CA GLN A 131 -2.75 -1.78 17.19
C GLN A 131 -2.39 -0.60 16.30
N ARG A 132 -2.94 -0.53 15.08
CA ARG A 132 -2.72 0.63 14.21
C ARG A 132 -3.28 1.91 14.85
N ALA A 133 -4.49 1.88 15.41
CA ALA A 133 -5.07 3.01 16.12
C ALA A 133 -4.24 3.45 17.34
N THR A 134 -3.69 2.51 18.12
CA THR A 134 -2.84 2.85 19.27
C THR A 134 -1.49 3.40 18.87
N HIS A 135 -0.91 2.93 17.75
CA HIS A 135 0.31 3.53 17.19
C HIS A 135 0.03 4.89 16.54
N LEU A 136 -1.21 5.16 16.11
CA LEU A 136 -1.63 6.49 15.66
C LEU A 136 -1.81 7.47 16.83
N ASN A 137 -2.19 7.00 18.03
CA ASN A 137 -2.48 7.84 19.20
C ASN A 137 -1.30 8.01 20.19
N LYS A 138 -0.21 7.28 20.02
CA LYS A 138 1.05 7.57 20.72
C LYS A 138 1.92 8.38 19.78
N ILE A 139 2.27 9.62 20.13
CA ILE A 139 3.61 10.26 20.01
C ILE A 139 3.53 11.76 20.35
N GLY A 140 4.50 12.24 21.14
CA GLY A 140 4.74 13.63 21.48
C GLY A 140 5.83 14.34 20.64
N SER A 141 5.75 15.67 20.77
CA SER A 141 6.51 16.89 20.43
C SER A 141 7.93 16.90 19.83
N ALA A 142 8.18 17.88 18.93
CA ALA A 142 9.29 18.88 18.95
C ALA A 142 9.72 19.38 17.54
N GLY A 143 9.58 20.68 17.24
CA GLY A 143 10.31 21.37 16.15
C GLY A 143 11.59 22.04 16.67
N CYS A 144 12.56 22.34 15.80
CA CYS A 144 13.83 22.98 16.16
C CYS A 144 14.05 24.32 15.40
N ASN A 145 14.83 25.23 16.00
CA ASN A 145 15.28 26.45 15.31
C ASN A 145 16.30 26.06 14.22
N PHE A 146 16.12 26.53 12.98
CA PHE A 146 17.00 26.20 11.85
C PHE A 146 17.93 27.36 11.49
N SER A 147 17.46 28.60 11.55
CA SER A 147 18.32 29.78 11.34
C SER A 147 17.73 31.07 11.92
N GLU A 148 18.61 31.98 12.36
CA GLU A 148 18.27 33.32 12.85
C GLU A 148 19.26 34.34 12.25
N ALA A 149 18.75 35.47 11.75
CA ALA A 149 19.56 36.57 11.23
C ALA A 149 18.94 37.90 11.62
N SER A 150 19.76 38.87 12.02
CA SER A 150 19.31 40.23 12.32
C SER A 150 20.19 41.27 11.63
N SER A 151 19.58 42.34 11.15
CA SER A 151 20.28 43.50 10.60
C SER A 151 19.41 44.75 10.79
N GLY A 152 19.95 45.75 11.49
CA GLY A 152 19.21 46.95 11.89
C GLY A 152 17.96 46.59 12.73
N ASN A 153 16.81 47.15 12.36
CA ASN A 153 15.52 46.91 13.03
C ASN A 153 14.78 45.65 12.49
N THR A 154 15.46 44.79 11.74
CA THR A 154 14.86 43.60 11.14
C THR A 154 15.44 42.34 11.78
N SER A 155 14.59 41.56 12.44
CA SER A 155 14.89 40.20 12.91
C SER A 155 14.17 39.18 12.04
N VAL A 156 14.91 38.19 11.54
CA VAL A 156 14.37 37.05 10.79
C VAL A 156 14.68 35.76 11.53
N ILE A 157 13.65 34.95 11.75
CA ILE A 157 13.76 33.63 12.41
C ILE A 157 13.07 32.60 11.53
N ILE A 158 13.76 31.51 11.21
CA ILE A 158 13.18 30.36 10.53
C ILE A 158 13.11 29.19 11.49
N VAL A 159 11.89 28.71 11.72
CA VAL A 159 11.61 27.54 12.55
C VAL A 159 11.29 26.37 11.63
N GLN A 160 12.02 25.27 11.79
CA GLN A 160 11.82 24.05 11.02
C GLN A 160 11.12 22.98 11.85
N PHE A 161 10.13 22.34 11.24
CA PHE A 161 9.43 21.19 11.76
C PHE A 161 9.73 19.99 10.88
N THR A 162 10.64 19.12 11.34
CA THR A 162 11.01 17.88 10.62
C THR A 162 10.06 16.74 10.96
N ALA A 163 9.59 16.02 9.94
CA ALA A 163 8.87 14.78 10.13
C ALA A 163 9.83 13.69 10.65
N VAL A 164 9.45 13.01 11.74
CA VAL A 164 10.30 11.96 12.32
C VAL A 164 10.22 10.71 11.45
N GLY A 165 11.37 10.19 11.03
CA GLY A 165 11.48 8.95 10.27
C GLY A 165 11.60 9.15 8.76
N THR A 166 11.69 10.39 8.29
CA THR A 166 11.98 10.72 6.89
C THR A 166 13.16 11.70 6.81
N ILE A 167 13.89 11.65 5.70
CA ILE A 167 15.05 12.51 5.45
C ILE A 167 14.72 13.73 4.57
N PHE A 168 13.47 13.88 4.12
CA PHE A 168 13.08 14.88 3.13
C PHE A 168 11.83 15.71 3.50
N ASP A 169 11.13 15.42 4.60
CA ASP A 169 9.84 16.07 4.86
C ASP A 169 9.96 17.10 5.99
N ASN A 170 9.84 18.36 5.61
CA ASN A 170 9.97 19.50 6.53
C ASN A 170 8.92 20.57 6.24
N ALA A 171 8.48 21.25 7.29
CA ALA A 171 7.74 22.50 7.20
C ALA A 171 8.56 23.63 7.82
N ASP A 172 8.79 24.68 7.06
CA ASP A 172 9.58 25.85 7.47
C ASP A 172 8.65 27.05 7.64
N LEU A 173 8.69 27.67 8.82
CA LEU A 173 7.93 28.88 9.14
C LEU A 173 8.89 30.05 9.34
N THR A 174 8.75 31.08 8.52
CA THR A 174 9.61 32.28 8.59
C THR A 174 8.89 33.42 9.29
N PHE A 175 9.54 33.98 10.31
CA PHE A 175 9.07 35.14 11.06
C PHE A 175 9.97 36.33 10.77
N ILE A 176 9.37 37.49 10.50
CA ILE A 176 10.07 38.78 10.42
C ILE A 176 9.49 39.68 11.50
N ASN A 177 10.34 40.23 12.35
CA ASN A 177 9.96 41.09 13.50
C ASN A 177 8.87 40.45 14.37
N GLY A 178 9.00 39.14 14.61
CA GLY A 178 8.10 38.36 15.46
C GLY A 178 6.77 37.93 14.82
N LYS A 179 6.50 38.30 13.56
CA LYS A 179 5.29 37.93 12.82
C LYS A 179 5.59 36.93 11.72
N LEU A 180 4.73 35.92 11.57
CA LEU A 180 4.81 34.95 10.50
C LEU A 180 4.57 35.62 9.15
N VAL A 181 5.52 35.47 8.23
CA VAL A 181 5.45 36.04 6.88
C VAL A 181 5.37 34.98 5.78
N THR A 182 5.95 33.80 6.02
CA THR A 182 6.01 32.75 5.00
C THR A 182 5.83 31.38 5.63
N LYS A 183 5.14 30.50 4.91
CA LYS A 183 4.98 29.08 5.22
C LYS A 183 5.45 28.28 4.00
N THR A 184 6.40 27.37 4.19
CA THR A 184 6.90 26.49 3.13
C THR A 184 6.80 25.04 3.59
N GLU A 185 6.35 24.15 2.71
CA GLU A 185 6.33 22.71 2.94
C GLU A 185 7.06 21.99 1.80
N ILE A 186 7.85 20.97 2.14
CA ILE A 186 8.57 20.12 1.20
C ILE A 186 8.36 18.67 1.64
N GLY A 187 8.01 17.77 0.71
CA GLY A 187 8.02 16.32 0.94
C GLY A 187 6.72 15.69 1.52
N TYR A 188 5.60 16.41 1.63
CA TYR A 188 4.38 15.86 2.26
C TYR A 188 3.67 14.78 1.42
N PHE A 189 4.19 13.55 1.41
CA PHE A 189 3.57 12.40 0.78
C PHE A 189 2.80 11.60 1.84
N LEU A 190 1.47 11.62 1.72
CA LEU A 190 0.46 10.78 2.38
C LEU A 190 0.91 9.97 3.61
N THR A 191 0.30 10.29 4.76
CA THR A 191 0.32 9.53 6.03
C THR A 191 1.67 9.45 6.72
N ILE A 192 2.17 10.58 7.20
CA ILE A 192 3.34 10.63 8.08
C ILE A 192 2.90 11.18 9.43
N SER A 193 2.96 10.35 10.47
CA SER A 193 2.92 10.84 11.85
C SER A 193 4.27 11.51 12.11
N ASN A 194 4.33 12.85 12.11
CA ASN A 194 4.82 13.60 13.27
C ASN A 194 4.96 15.12 13.01
N LYS A 195 4.52 15.87 14.04
CA LYS A 195 4.86 17.23 14.50
C LYS A 195 4.10 18.46 13.99
N ILE A 196 3.50 18.44 12.79
CA ILE A 196 2.39 19.35 12.45
C ILE A 196 1.52 18.68 11.39
N THR A 197 0.21 18.59 11.64
CA THR A 197 -0.74 18.02 10.64
C THR A 197 -1.00 19.00 9.52
N LEU A 198 -1.35 18.51 8.32
CA LEU A 198 -1.79 19.36 7.19
C LEU A 198 -2.94 20.31 7.60
N GLN A 199 -3.86 19.83 8.44
CA GLN A 199 -4.95 20.65 8.98
C GLN A 199 -4.44 21.76 9.89
N GLN A 200 -3.46 21.50 10.76
CA GLN A 200 -2.86 22.54 11.60
C GLN A 200 -2.08 23.55 10.74
N TYR A 201 -1.30 23.08 9.77
CA TYR A 201 -0.53 23.94 8.87
C TYR A 201 -1.41 24.87 8.01
N SER A 202 -2.53 24.35 7.50
CA SER A 202 -3.49 25.15 6.73
C SER A 202 -4.24 26.16 7.59
N THR A 203 -4.41 25.88 8.88
CA THR A 203 -5.10 26.77 9.84
C THR A 203 -4.24 27.96 10.28
N ILE A 204 -2.91 27.81 10.30
CA ILE A 204 -2.00 28.91 10.68
C ILE A 204 -2.10 30.03 9.64
N GLN A 205 -2.27 31.27 10.12
CA GLN A 205 -2.42 32.44 9.25
C GLN A 205 -1.18 33.33 9.28
N ILE A 206 -0.88 33.94 8.13
CA ILE A 206 0.12 35.01 8.03
C ILE A 206 -0.23 36.12 9.00
N GLY A 207 0.78 36.67 9.67
CA GLY A 207 0.64 37.70 10.69
C GLY A 207 0.52 37.18 12.13
N TRP A 208 0.35 35.86 12.34
CA TRP A 208 0.43 35.28 13.69
C TRP A 208 1.81 35.48 14.30
N THR A 209 1.84 35.73 15.61
CA THR A 209 3.09 35.77 16.38
C THR A 209 3.63 34.37 16.64
N ARG A 210 4.93 34.27 16.94
CA ARG A 210 5.56 33.00 17.33
C ARG A 210 4.79 32.31 18.47
N THR A 211 4.42 33.07 19.51
CA THR A 211 3.68 32.57 20.66
C THR A 211 2.32 31.96 20.27
N GLN A 212 1.58 32.61 19.37
CA GLN A 212 0.30 32.10 18.89
C GLN A 212 0.47 30.81 18.09
N VAL A 213 1.49 30.74 17.23
CA VAL A 213 1.81 29.53 16.46
C VAL A 213 2.22 28.39 17.40
N THR A 214 3.09 28.65 18.39
CA THR A 214 3.54 27.62 19.34
C THR A 214 2.43 27.13 20.27
N GLN A 215 1.57 28.03 20.75
CA GLN A 215 0.40 27.66 21.56
C GLN A 215 -0.60 26.79 20.79
N PHE A 216 -0.76 27.05 19.49
CA PHE A 216 -1.69 26.30 18.64
C PHE A 216 -1.16 24.90 18.27
N ILE A 217 0.14 24.77 18.01
CA ILE A 217 0.75 23.49 17.58
C ILE A 217 1.08 22.58 18.78
N GLY A 218 1.37 23.15 19.96
CA GLY A 218 1.61 22.41 21.21
C GLY A 218 2.95 22.76 21.89
N ASN A 219 2.95 22.76 23.23
CA ASN A 219 4.05 23.23 24.07
C ASN A 219 4.99 22.11 24.53
N THR A 220 6.03 21.78 23.76
CA THR A 220 7.35 21.51 24.36
C THR A 220 8.45 21.71 23.31
N GLY A 221 9.36 22.64 23.61
CA GLY A 221 10.63 22.84 22.93
C GLY A 221 11.68 23.26 23.96
N SER A 222 12.93 22.90 23.72
CA SER A 222 14.11 23.38 24.46
C SER A 222 14.98 24.19 23.50
N THR A 223 15.58 25.28 23.99
CA THR A 223 16.49 26.15 23.25
C THR A 223 17.70 25.34 22.77
N ALA A 224 17.97 25.34 21.46
CA ALA A 224 19.09 24.58 20.87
C ALA A 224 20.25 25.47 20.37
N SER A 225 20.08 26.79 20.34
CA SER A 225 21.14 27.76 20.04
C SER A 225 20.64 29.17 20.35
N GLU A 226 21.49 29.99 20.96
CA GLU A 226 21.31 31.43 21.18
C GLU A 226 22.55 32.09 20.56
N ALA A 227 22.39 32.75 19.40
CA ALA A 227 23.45 33.57 18.83
C ALA A 227 23.27 34.99 19.39
N SER A 228 23.99 35.29 20.47
CA SER A 228 24.33 36.67 20.81
C SER A 228 25.53 37.08 19.97
N CYS A 229 25.45 38.30 19.41
CA CYS A 229 26.40 39.03 18.56
C CYS A 229 27.75 38.37 18.22
#